data_AF-A0A970ZQD8-F1
#
_entry.id   AF-A0A970ZQD8-F1
#
_cell.length_a   1.000
_cell.length_b   1.000
_cell.length_c   1.000
_cell.angle_alpha   90.00
_cell.angle_beta   90.00
_cell.angle_gamma   90.00
#
_symmetry.space_group_name_H-M   'P 1'
#
loop_
_entity.id
_entity.type
_entity.pdbx_description
1 polymer ?
#
loop_
_entity_poly.entity_id
_entity_poly.type
_entity_poly.pdbx_seq_one_letter_code
_entity_poly.pdbx_strand_id
1 'polypeptide(L)'
;MRRPTKGVKEYGVDLASELSEAPLGQISFRFYDPDHHLVEVGETMSAANVRLFKKGMSIPEIAAKTHLPEEIVKADIDKILPGTPLVIR
;
A
#
# COMPACT_ATOMS: atom_id res chain seq x y z
N MET A 1 4.49 7.46 13.75
CA MET A 1 3.52 6.72 12.91
C MET A 1 2.89 5.62 13.77
N ARG A 2 1.57 5.63 14.01
CA ARG A 2 0.90 4.54 14.76
C ARG A 2 0.91 3.27 13.91
N ARG A 3 1.31 2.13 14.47
CA ARG A 3 1.21 0.82 13.79
C ARG A 3 -0.26 0.35 13.87
N PRO A 4 -0.96 0.13 12.75
CA PRO A 4 -2.36 -0.27 12.79
C PRO A 4 -2.58 -1.62 13.51
N THR A 5 -1.58 -2.51 13.47
CA THR A 5 -1.59 -3.80 14.18
C THR A 5 -1.65 -3.68 15.71
N LYS A 6 -1.26 -2.54 16.30
CA LYS A 6 -1.30 -2.36 17.76
C LYS A 6 -2.74 -2.35 18.28
N GLY A 7 -3.63 -1.60 17.62
CA GLY A 7 -5.04 -1.55 18.00
C GLY A 7 -5.71 -2.91 17.89
N VAL A 8 -5.46 -3.64 16.79
CA VAL A 8 -6.04 -4.97 16.55
C VAL A 8 -5.70 -5.97 17.67
N LYS A 9 -4.42 -6.01 18.10
CA LYS A 9 -4.00 -6.86 19.23
C LYS A 9 -4.65 -6.45 20.56
N GLU A 10 -4.84 -5.15 20.80
CA GLU A 10 -5.48 -4.64 22.04
C GLU A 10 -6.96 -5.06 22.15
N TYR A 11 -7.65 -5.32 21.04
CA TYR A 11 -9.04 -5.81 21.01
C TYR A 11 -9.16 -7.34 21.04
N GLY A 12 -8.06 -8.07 21.29
CA GLY A 12 -8.10 -9.53 21.39
C GLY A 12 -8.30 -10.27 20.06
N VAL A 13 -7.98 -9.62 18.94
CA VAL A 13 -8.12 -10.19 17.60
C VAL A 13 -6.83 -10.90 17.20
N ASP A 14 -6.95 -12.15 16.75
CA ASP A 14 -5.82 -12.96 16.31
C ASP A 14 -5.28 -12.49 14.95
N LEU A 15 -3.97 -12.23 14.90
CA LEU A 15 -3.29 -11.90 13.65
C LEU A 15 -2.90 -13.17 12.91
N ALA A 16 -3.32 -13.27 11.65
CA ALA A 16 -2.84 -14.28 10.72
C ALA A 16 -1.45 -13.93 10.17
N SER A 17 -1.10 -12.64 10.12
CA SER A 17 0.25 -12.18 9.77
C SER A 17 0.62 -10.87 10.46
N GLU A 18 1.91 -10.63 10.62
CA GLU A 18 2.39 -9.29 10.98
C GLU A 18 2.28 -8.31 9.81
N LEU A 19 2.57 -7.03 10.08
CA LEU A 19 2.68 -6.00 9.07
C LEU A 19 3.93 -6.26 8.21
N SER A 20 3.73 -6.61 6.94
CA SER A 20 4.82 -6.99 6.03
C SER A 20 4.57 -6.47 4.60
N GLU A 21 5.62 -6.45 3.80
CA GLU A 21 5.52 -6.10 2.38
C GLU A 21 5.08 -7.35 1.58
N ALA A 22 3.94 -7.26 0.92
CA ALA A 22 3.44 -8.26 -0.01
C ALA A 22 4.28 -8.30 -1.31
N PRO A 23 4.19 -9.36 -2.13
CA PRO A 23 4.98 -9.48 -3.35
C PRO A 23 4.87 -8.27 -4.30
N LEU A 24 3.67 -7.69 -4.42
CA LEU A 24 3.39 -6.50 -5.22
C LEU A 24 3.95 -5.20 -4.63
N GLY A 25 4.63 -5.27 -3.48
CA GLY A 25 5.24 -4.12 -2.82
C GLY A 25 4.30 -3.32 -1.93
N GLN A 26 3.04 -3.74 -1.75
CA GLN A 26 2.09 -3.16 -0.80
C GLN A 26 2.44 -3.58 0.63
N ILE A 27 2.33 -2.70 1.63
CA ILE A 27 2.39 -3.12 3.02
C ILE A 27 0.99 -3.47 3.51
N SER A 28 0.81 -4.67 4.04
CA SER A 28 -0.45 -5.14 4.61
C SER A 28 -0.23 -6.07 5.80
N PHE A 29 -1.31 -6.33 6.53
CA PHE A 29 -1.38 -7.36 7.56
C PHE A 29 -2.74 -8.06 7.49
N ARG A 30 -2.82 -9.26 8.05
CA ARG A 30 -4.03 -10.08 8.04
C ARG A 30 -4.45 -10.48 9.45
N PHE A 31 -5.75 -10.59 9.65
CA PHE A 31 -6.36 -11.05 10.89
C PHE A 31 -7.65 -11.80 10.60
N TYR A 32 -8.19 -12.49 11.60
CA TYR A 32 -9.49 -13.14 11.50
C TYR A 32 -10.58 -12.26 12.10
N ASP A 33 -11.71 -12.11 11.41
CA ASP A 33 -12.91 -11.53 12.02
C ASP A 33 -13.55 -12.51 13.05
N PRO A 34 -14.58 -12.11 13.81
CA PRO A 34 -15.21 -12.98 14.80
C PRO A 34 -15.83 -14.28 14.25
N ASP A 35 -16.13 -14.31 12.95
CA ASP A 35 -16.69 -15.47 12.25
C ASP A 35 -15.58 -16.30 11.56
N HIS A 36 -14.31 -16.03 11.86
CA HIS A 36 -13.12 -16.68 11.30
C HIS A 36 -12.89 -16.46 9.79
N HIS A 37 -13.42 -15.40 9.20
CA HIS A 37 -13.01 -14.98 7.86
C HIS A 37 -11.66 -14.27 7.89
N LEU A 38 -10.79 -14.56 6.92
CA LEU A 38 -9.52 -13.88 6.77
C LEU A 38 -9.73 -12.48 6.18
N VAL A 39 -9.34 -11.44 6.92
CA VAL A 39 -9.39 -10.04 6.51
C VAL A 39 -7.98 -9.52 6.31
N GLU A 40 -7.74 -8.83 5.20
CA GLU A 40 -6.50 -8.12 4.93
C GLU A 40 -6.71 -6.61 4.98
N VAL A 41 -5.82 -5.91 5.69
CA VAL A 41 -5.77 -4.45 5.73
C VAL A 41 -4.40 -4.00 5.26
N GLY A 42 -4.37 -3.24 4.17
CA GLY A 42 -3.15 -2.75 3.54
C GLY A 42 -3.24 -1.31 3.09
N GLU A 43 -2.08 -0.76 2.70
CA GLU A 43 -1.99 0.53 2.01
C GLU A 43 -2.81 0.51 0.71
N THR A 44 -3.28 1.65 0.21
CA THR A 44 -3.80 1.69 -1.17
C THR A 44 -2.65 1.47 -2.16
N MET A 45 -2.94 0.94 -3.36
CA MET A 45 -1.91 0.75 -4.39
C MET A 45 -1.22 2.07 -4.78
N SER A 46 -1.96 3.17 -4.86
CA SER A 46 -1.37 4.50 -5.10
C SER A 46 -0.40 4.92 -3.99
N ALA A 47 -0.75 4.66 -2.72
CA ALA A 47 0.15 4.93 -1.60
C ALA A 47 1.40 4.04 -1.62
N ALA A 48 1.25 2.78 -2.01
CA ALA A 48 2.37 1.86 -2.21
C ALA A 48 3.29 2.36 -3.34
N ASN A 49 2.75 2.75 -4.51
CA ASN A 49 3.50 3.33 -5.63
C ASN A 49 4.32 4.54 -5.21
N VAL A 50 3.70 5.49 -4.50
CA VAL A 50 4.39 6.68 -3.99
C VAL A 50 5.48 6.32 -2.99
N ARG A 51 5.22 5.39 -2.06
CA ARG A 51 6.23 4.95 -1.08
C ARG A 51 7.40 4.28 -1.76
N LEU A 52 7.13 3.40 -2.71
CA LEU A 52 8.13 2.68 -3.51
C LEU A 52 9.00 3.66 -4.33
N PHE A 53 8.39 4.69 -4.92
CA PHE A 53 9.11 5.79 -5.58
C PHE A 53 9.98 6.59 -4.59
N LYS A 54 9.44 6.94 -3.42
CA LYS A 54 10.20 7.62 -2.35
C LYS A 54 11.34 6.77 -1.78
N LYS A 55 11.29 5.44 -1.92
CA LYS A 55 12.39 4.51 -1.60
C LYS A 55 13.47 4.47 -2.70
N GLY A 56 13.29 5.19 -3.80
CA GLY A 56 14.27 5.33 -4.88
C GLY A 56 14.04 4.43 -6.09
N MET A 57 12.93 3.69 -6.16
CA MET A 57 12.61 2.91 -7.36
C MET A 57 12.05 3.81 -8.46
N SER A 58 12.42 3.51 -9.70
CA SER A 58 11.92 4.18 -10.90
C SER A 58 10.50 3.74 -11.26
N ILE A 59 9.81 4.54 -12.09
CA ILE A 59 8.46 4.22 -12.57
C ILE A 59 8.39 2.84 -13.26
N PRO A 60 9.33 2.47 -14.18
CA PRO A 60 9.31 1.15 -14.81
C PRO A 60 9.52 0.00 -13.81
N GLU A 61 10.40 0.18 -12.81
CA GLU A 61 10.61 -0.84 -11.77
C GLU A 61 9.36 -1.04 -10.90
N ILE A 62 8.67 0.05 -10.55
CA ILE A 62 7.42 0.00 -9.80
C ILE A 62 6.32 -0.67 -10.63
N ALA A 63 6.18 -0.30 -11.91
CA ALA A 63 5.21 -0.91 -12.81
C ALA A 63 5.45 -2.42 -12.96
N ALA A 64 6.70 -2.84 -13.14
CA ALA A 64 7.08 -4.25 -13.20
C ALA A 64 6.75 -4.99 -11.89
N LYS A 65 7.05 -4.39 -10.73
CA LYS A 65 6.81 -5.01 -9.41
C LYS A 65 5.32 -5.11 -9.06
N THR A 66 4.54 -4.10 -9.43
CA THR A 66 3.10 -3.99 -9.07
C THR A 66 2.18 -4.56 -10.14
N HIS A 67 2.71 -4.89 -11.32
CA HIS A 67 1.97 -5.28 -12.52
C HIS A 67 0.96 -4.24 -12.99
N LEU A 68 1.16 -2.97 -12.61
CA LEU A 68 0.37 -1.84 -13.09
C LEU A 68 1.03 -1.22 -14.33
N PRO A 69 0.25 -0.64 -15.26
CA PRO A 69 0.80 0.16 -16.35
C PRO A 69 1.61 1.34 -15.82
N GLU A 70 2.71 1.69 -16.50
CA GLU A 70 3.57 2.82 -16.11
C GLU A 70 2.80 4.14 -16.02
N GLU A 71 1.77 4.32 -16.85
CA GLU A 71 0.91 5.50 -16.86
C GLU A 71 0.13 5.65 -15.55
N ILE A 72 -0.33 4.53 -14.97
CA ILE A 72 -1.04 4.53 -13.68
C ILE A 72 -0.07 4.85 -12.56
N VAL A 73 1.10 4.21 -12.55
CA VAL A 73 2.15 4.46 -11.55
C VAL A 73 2.59 5.93 -11.57
N LYS A 74 2.82 6.48 -12.77
CA LYS A 74 3.15 7.88 -12.95
C LYS A 74 2.04 8.80 -12.43
N ALA A 75 0.78 8.53 -12.77
CA ALA A 75 -0.35 9.31 -12.31
C ALA A 75 -0.50 9.29 -10.78
N ASP A 76 -0.24 8.16 -10.14
CA ASP A 76 -0.26 8.05 -8.67
C ASP A 76 0.83 8.90 -8.00
N ILE A 77 2.04 8.89 -8.57
CA ILE A 77 3.17 9.69 -8.09
C ILE A 77 2.88 11.20 -8.27
N ASP A 78 2.39 11.59 -9.44
CA ASP A 78 2.11 12.99 -9.78
C ASP A 78 0.99 13.61 -8.93
N LYS A 79 -0.02 12.82 -8.52
CA LYS A 79 -1.16 13.27 -7.70
C LYS A 79 -0.80 13.59 -6.25
N ILE A 80 0.24 12.96 -5.71
CA ILE A 80 0.55 12.98 -4.27
C ILE A 80 1.81 13.82 -3.96
N LEU A 81 2.59 14.21 -4.97
CA LEU A 81 3.70 15.15 -4.81
C LEU A 81 3.20 16.62 -4.84
N PRO A 82 3.62 17.48 -3.88
CA PRO A 82 3.24 18.88 -3.88
C PRO A 82 3.89 19.61 -5.06
N GLY A 83 3.08 20.12 -6.00
CA GLY A 83 3.54 20.99 -7.09
C GLY A 83 3.01 20.69 -8.50
N THR A 84 2.19 19.65 -8.70
CA THR A 84 1.69 19.31 -10.05
C THR A 84 0.45 20.16 -10.41
N PRO A 85 0.45 20.93 -11.52
CA PRO A 85 -0.76 21.60 -11.99
C PRO A 85 -1.73 20.53 -12.46
N LEU A 86 -2.93 20.52 -11.89
CA LEU A 86 -4.04 19.68 -12.33
C LEU A 86 -4.48 20.15 -13.73
N VAL A 87 -3.82 19.68 -14.78
CA VAL A 87 -4.25 19.94 -16.16
C VAL A 87 -5.44 19.04 -16.44
N ILE A 88 -6.63 19.58 -16.16
CA ILE A 88 -7.89 19.04 -16.68
C ILE A 88 -7.86 19.27 -18.19
N ARG A 89 -7.75 18.19 -18.97
CA ARG A 89 -8.17 18.15 -20.36
C ARG A 89 -9.31 17.16 -20.50
#